data_AF-A0A7W5UHE6-F1
#
_entry.id   AF-A0A7W5UHE6-F1
#
_cell.length_a   1.000
_cell.length_b   1.000
_cell.length_c   1.000
_cell.angle_alpha   90.00
_cell.angle_beta   90.00
_cell.angle_gamma   90.00
#
_symmetry.space_group_name_H-M   'P 1'
#
loop_
_entity.id
_entity.type
_entity.pdbx_description
1 polymer ?
#
loop_
_entity_poly.entity_id
_entity_poly.type
_entity_poly.pdbx_seq_one_letter_code
_entity_poly.pdbx_strand_id
1 'polypeptide(L)'
;MTTGFLEKVRQGRAVDYSRVLGYEEVEIGKIERLYNIDVRGDFRDFMMEIGRCSGGLVNDEAIILYRGTWDVRTQLLTQFTFFNDLQDAGLYSLIQPKPFLFSIEWETKYYFMFTGGDDPDSVFCFDENAGSITETGSTFLEYIQILVNSSRERASDVICQGELLRC
;
A
#
# COMPACT_ATOMS: atom_id res chain seq x y z
N MET A 1 -6.59 -12.11 22.51
CA MET A 1 -7.06 -11.08 21.58
C MET A 1 -5.86 -10.70 20.73
N THR A 2 -5.94 -10.91 19.42
CA THR A 2 -4.90 -10.47 18.49
C THR A 2 -4.97 -8.94 18.39
N THR A 3 -3.85 -8.25 18.54
CA THR A 3 -3.76 -6.80 18.36
C THR A 3 -4.00 -6.46 16.90
N GLY A 4 -5.03 -5.65 16.60
CA GLY A 4 -5.36 -5.22 15.23
C GLY A 4 -4.24 -4.39 14.59
N PHE A 5 -4.19 -4.33 13.26
CA PHE A 5 -3.17 -3.61 12.50
C PHE A 5 -3.06 -2.15 12.93
N LEU A 6 -4.19 -1.48 13.11
CA LEU A 6 -4.24 -0.07 13.49
C LEU A 6 -3.61 0.19 14.86
N GLU A 7 -3.80 -0.73 15.81
CA GLU A 7 -3.15 -0.68 17.12
C GLU A 7 -1.63 -0.84 17.00
N LYS A 8 -1.16 -1.70 16.09
CA LYS A 8 0.29 -1.90 15.86
C LYS A 8 0.96 -0.65 15.28
N VAL A 9 0.26 0.14 14.46
CA VAL A 9 0.85 1.29 13.75
C VAL A 9 0.62 2.64 14.41
N ARG A 10 -0.41 2.82 15.26
CA ARG A 10 -0.75 4.14 15.81
C ARG A 10 0.30 4.76 16.73
N GLN A 11 1.24 3.98 17.29
CA GLN A 11 2.36 4.46 18.11
C GLN A 11 1.94 5.44 19.23
N GLY A 12 0.83 5.15 19.89
CA GLY A 12 0.27 5.97 20.98
C GLY A 12 -0.55 7.19 20.54
N ARG A 13 -0.76 7.40 19.24
CA ARG A 13 -1.66 8.43 18.72
C ARG A 13 -3.12 8.12 19.04
N ALA A 14 -3.90 9.18 19.19
CA ALA A 14 -5.34 9.09 19.19
C ALA A 14 -5.83 8.76 17.77
N VAL A 15 -6.80 7.84 17.69
CA VAL A 15 -7.43 7.43 16.45
C VAL A 15 -8.94 7.56 16.65
N ASP A 16 -9.61 8.20 15.71
CA ASP A 16 -11.07 8.21 15.68
C ASP A 16 -11.56 6.99 14.90
N TYR A 17 -11.79 5.88 15.60
CA TYR A 17 -12.26 4.62 15.00
C TYR A 17 -13.62 4.75 14.30
N SER A 18 -14.42 5.78 14.60
CA SER A 18 -15.70 6.00 13.91
C SER A 18 -15.51 6.47 12.46
N ARG A 19 -14.32 6.95 12.12
CA ARG A 19 -13.96 7.45 10.79
C ARG A 19 -12.98 6.52 10.05
N VAL A 20 -12.61 5.41 10.68
CA VAL A 20 -11.77 4.37 10.09
C VAL A 20 -12.62 3.52 9.14
N LEU A 21 -12.06 3.21 7.98
CA LEU A 21 -12.74 2.52 6.90
C LEU A 21 -11.75 1.58 6.19
N GLY A 22 -12.13 0.31 6.10
CA GLY A 22 -11.42 -0.72 5.35
C GLY A 22 -12.37 -1.58 4.53
N TYR A 23 -11.82 -2.56 3.83
CA TYR A 23 -12.56 -3.42 2.92
C TYR A 23 -13.15 -4.64 3.65
N GLU A 24 -14.36 -5.02 3.25
CA GLU A 24 -14.97 -6.27 3.70
C GLU A 24 -14.34 -7.48 3.00
N GLU A 25 -14.46 -8.69 3.56
CA GLU A 25 -13.87 -9.92 2.99
C GLU A 25 -14.26 -10.15 1.52
N VAL A 26 -15.54 -9.92 1.21
CA VAL A 26 -16.08 -10.06 -0.15
C VAL A 26 -15.49 -9.03 -1.12
N GLU A 27 -15.07 -7.88 -0.59
CA GLU A 27 -14.42 -6.82 -1.35
C GLU A 27 -12.94 -7.13 -1.55
N ILE A 28 -12.25 -7.63 -0.52
CA ILE A 28 -10.87 -8.15 -0.65
C ILE A 28 -10.79 -9.16 -1.79
N GLY A 29 -11.69 -10.16 -1.82
CA GLY A 29 -11.69 -11.14 -2.91
C GLY A 29 -11.96 -10.53 -4.30
N LYS A 30 -12.65 -9.39 -4.40
CA LYS A 30 -12.79 -8.66 -5.67
C LYS A 30 -11.49 -7.93 -6.04
N ILE A 31 -10.79 -7.35 -5.06
CA ILE A 31 -9.51 -6.67 -5.26
C ILE A 31 -8.46 -7.67 -5.74
N GLU A 32 -8.36 -8.84 -5.10
CA GLU A 32 -7.45 -9.92 -5.51
C GLU A 32 -7.63 -10.28 -6.99
N ARG A 33 -8.88 -10.42 -7.45
CA ARG A 33 -9.19 -10.72 -8.86
C ARG A 33 -8.90 -9.56 -9.79
N LEU A 34 -9.21 -8.33 -9.38
CA LEU A 34 -9.09 -7.13 -10.23
C LEU A 34 -7.63 -6.73 -10.45
N TYR A 35 -6.81 -6.83 -9.40
CA TYR A 35 -5.39 -6.45 -9.43
C TYR A 35 -4.45 -7.66 -9.66
N ASN A 36 -4.99 -8.88 -9.67
CA ASN A 36 -4.23 -10.13 -9.77
C ASN A 36 -3.16 -10.25 -8.67
N ILE A 37 -3.58 -10.09 -7.42
CA ILE A 37 -2.74 -10.13 -6.20
C ILE A 37 -3.31 -11.11 -5.18
N ASP A 38 -2.51 -11.49 -4.19
CA ASP A 38 -2.96 -12.30 -3.05
C ASP A 38 -2.90 -11.48 -1.75
N VAL A 39 -4.04 -11.14 -1.16
CA VAL A 39 -4.10 -10.25 0.01
C VAL A 39 -3.99 -11.10 1.29
N ARG A 40 -2.79 -11.14 1.86
CA ARG A 40 -2.43 -11.98 3.02
C ARG A 40 -1.59 -11.21 4.04
N GLY A 41 -1.28 -11.81 5.18
CA GLY A 41 -0.36 -11.24 6.18
C GLY A 41 -0.82 -9.92 6.78
N ASP A 42 0.13 -9.07 7.16
CA ASP A 42 -0.14 -7.74 7.69
C ASP A 42 -0.79 -6.84 6.63
N PHE A 43 -0.51 -7.05 5.33
CA PHE A 43 -1.21 -6.35 4.25
C PHE A 43 -2.72 -6.62 4.26
N ARG A 44 -3.15 -7.85 4.57
CA ARG A 44 -4.59 -8.17 4.70
C ARG A 44 -5.24 -7.43 5.86
N ASP A 45 -4.61 -7.44 7.02
CA ASP A 45 -5.13 -6.75 8.20
C ASP A 45 -5.20 -5.23 7.95
N PHE A 46 -4.21 -4.67 7.27
CA PHE A 46 -4.24 -3.29 6.77
C PHE A 46 -5.44 -3.04 5.87
N MET A 47 -5.64 -3.87 4.85
CA MET A 47 -6.72 -3.67 3.88
C MET A 47 -8.10 -3.74 4.54
N MET A 48 -8.27 -4.61 5.54
CA MET A 48 -9.52 -4.75 6.29
C MET A 48 -9.77 -3.63 7.29
N GLU A 49 -8.75 -3.12 7.97
CA GLU A 49 -8.93 -2.10 9.00
C GLU A 49 -8.90 -0.68 8.41
N ILE A 50 -7.91 -0.37 7.58
CA ILE A 50 -7.66 0.98 7.07
C ILE A 50 -7.50 1.05 5.54
N GLY A 51 -7.74 -0.02 4.78
CA GLY A 51 -7.47 -0.05 3.34
C GLY A 51 -8.18 1.02 2.50
N ARG A 52 -9.23 1.65 3.01
CA ARG A 52 -9.99 2.73 2.33
C ARG A 52 -9.71 4.12 2.87
N CYS A 53 -8.96 4.25 3.95
CA CYS A 53 -8.67 5.56 4.52
C CYS A 53 -7.38 5.59 5.35
N SER A 54 -6.75 6.75 5.45
CA SER A 54 -5.49 6.87 6.19
C SER A 54 -5.61 6.76 7.72
N GLY A 55 -6.84 6.68 8.26
CA GLY A 55 -7.10 6.72 9.70
C GLY A 55 -6.60 7.99 10.39
N GLY A 56 -6.25 9.03 9.63
CA GLY A 56 -5.58 10.25 10.13
C GLY A 56 -4.14 10.01 10.60
N LEU A 57 -3.55 8.84 10.33
CA LEU A 57 -2.20 8.48 10.77
C LEU A 57 -1.11 8.82 9.76
N VAL A 58 -1.46 8.83 8.48
CA VAL A 58 -0.59 9.10 7.33
C VAL A 58 -1.31 10.02 6.33
N ASN A 59 -0.55 10.73 5.51
CA ASN A 59 -1.10 11.51 4.40
C ASN A 59 -1.25 10.64 3.12
N ASP A 60 -1.88 11.20 2.09
CA ASP A 60 -2.06 10.60 0.77
C ASP A 60 -0.90 10.83 -0.20
N GLU A 61 0.10 11.62 0.20
CA GLU A 61 1.29 11.88 -0.63
C GLU A 61 2.09 10.59 -0.86
N ALA A 62 2.34 9.80 0.20
CA ALA A 62 3.12 8.57 0.12
C ALA A 62 2.29 7.36 -0.32
N ILE A 63 1.20 7.06 0.41
CA ILE A 63 0.37 5.88 0.12
C ILE A 63 -0.63 6.21 -0.99
N ILE A 64 -0.35 5.71 -2.19
CA ILE A 64 -1.16 5.99 -3.38
C ILE A 64 -2.61 5.50 -3.25
N LEU A 65 -2.85 4.53 -2.38
CA LEU A 65 -4.18 3.95 -2.11
C LEU A 65 -5.15 4.96 -1.47
N TYR A 66 -4.65 6.06 -0.89
CA TYR A 66 -5.48 7.09 -0.25
C TYR A 66 -5.62 8.37 -1.06
N ARG A 67 -5.09 8.42 -2.28
CA ARG A 67 -5.22 9.58 -3.17
C ARG A 67 -6.66 9.71 -3.64
N GLY A 68 -7.43 10.58 -3.01
CA GLY A 68 -8.87 10.75 -3.30
C GLY A 68 -9.19 11.25 -4.72
N THR A 69 -8.20 11.78 -5.45
CA THR A 69 -8.33 12.14 -6.86
C THR A 69 -8.14 10.97 -7.81
N TRP A 70 -7.67 9.82 -7.32
CA TRP A 70 -7.42 8.62 -8.11
C TRP A 70 -8.62 7.69 -8.02
N ASP A 71 -9.32 7.54 -9.14
CA ASP A 71 -10.33 6.51 -9.29
C ASP A 71 -9.69 5.12 -9.52
N VAL A 72 -10.52 4.08 -9.52
CA VAL A 72 -10.09 2.70 -9.77
C VAL A 72 -9.34 2.55 -11.08
N ARG A 73 -9.75 3.31 -12.12
CA ARG A 73 -9.10 3.27 -13.42
C ARG A 73 -7.68 3.83 -13.34
N THR A 74 -7.49 4.93 -12.62
CA THR A 74 -6.19 5.54 -12.38
C THR A 74 -5.30 4.59 -11.61
N GLN A 75 -5.81 3.97 -10.54
CA GLN A 75 -5.07 2.96 -9.77
C GLN A 75 -4.60 1.81 -10.66
N LEU A 76 -5.49 1.23 -11.46
CA LEU A 76 -5.15 0.14 -12.39
C LEU A 76 -4.14 0.56 -13.45
N LEU A 77 -4.29 1.76 -14.01
CA LEU A 77 -3.34 2.30 -14.98
C LEU A 77 -1.95 2.47 -14.35
N THR A 78 -1.87 2.96 -13.11
CA THR A 78 -0.59 3.10 -12.40
C THR A 78 0.07 1.75 -12.14
N GLN A 79 -0.68 0.73 -11.73
CA GLN A 79 -0.13 -0.64 -11.59
C GLN A 79 0.40 -1.17 -12.92
N PHE A 80 -0.35 -0.96 -14.00
CA PHE A 80 0.06 -1.38 -15.34
C PHE A 80 1.33 -0.65 -15.82
N THR A 81 1.42 0.67 -15.62
CA THR A 81 2.63 1.43 -15.93
C THR A 81 3.83 0.90 -15.16
N PHE A 82 3.69 0.70 -13.85
CA PHE A 82 4.75 0.12 -13.03
C PHE A 82 5.22 -1.25 -13.54
N PHE A 83 4.30 -2.12 -13.98
CA PHE A 83 4.67 -3.40 -14.56
C PHE A 83 5.43 -3.27 -15.89
N ASN A 84 5.17 -2.23 -16.68
CA ASN A 84 5.96 -1.94 -17.88
C ASN A 84 7.35 -1.44 -17.50
N ASP A 85 7.47 -0.57 -16.50
CA ASP A 85 8.77 -0.06 -16.04
C ASP A 85 9.69 -1.19 -15.56
N LEU A 86 9.13 -2.18 -14.84
CA LEU A 86 9.87 -3.39 -14.47
C LEU A 86 10.35 -4.18 -15.70
N GLN A 87 9.52 -4.31 -16.74
CA GLN A 87 9.87 -5.03 -17.97
C GLN A 87 10.94 -4.30 -18.78
N ASP A 88 10.82 -2.98 -18.90
CA ASP A 88 11.77 -2.11 -19.61
C ASP A 88 13.14 -2.13 -18.92
N ALA A 89 13.17 -2.28 -17.59
CA ALA A 89 14.39 -2.53 -16.81
C ALA A 89 14.94 -3.97 -16.92
N GLY A 90 14.29 -4.86 -17.68
CA GLY A 90 14.73 -6.24 -17.89
C GLY A 90 14.31 -7.23 -16.79
N LEU A 91 13.39 -6.85 -15.91
CA LEU A 91 13.03 -7.58 -14.69
C LEU A 91 11.79 -8.50 -14.88
N TYR A 92 11.68 -9.12 -16.06
CA TYR A 92 10.51 -9.90 -16.48
C TYR A 92 10.11 -11.04 -15.51
N SER A 93 11.08 -11.65 -14.82
CA SER A 93 10.82 -12.73 -13.86
C SER A 93 10.05 -12.25 -12.62
N LEU A 94 10.04 -10.95 -12.34
CA LEU A 94 9.44 -10.36 -11.15
C LEU A 94 7.96 -9.97 -11.34
N ILE A 95 7.37 -10.28 -12.48
CA ILE A 95 5.91 -10.16 -12.67
C ILE A 95 5.18 -11.33 -11.99
N GLN A 96 5.82 -12.50 -11.94
CA GLN A 96 5.18 -13.76 -11.55
C GLN A 96 4.99 -14.00 -10.04
N PRO A 97 5.63 -13.27 -9.10
CA PRO A 97 5.19 -13.26 -7.70
C PRO A 97 4.22 -12.10 -7.40
N LYS A 98 3.43 -11.67 -8.40
CA LYS A 98 2.30 -10.71 -8.27
C LYS A 98 2.68 -9.42 -7.53
N PRO A 99 3.53 -8.57 -8.15
CA PRO A 99 3.91 -7.30 -7.56
C PRO A 99 2.69 -6.38 -7.37
N PHE A 100 2.64 -5.69 -6.23
CA PHE A 100 1.60 -4.70 -5.93
C PHE A 100 2.23 -3.41 -5.43
N LEU A 101 2.11 -2.34 -6.22
CA LEU A 101 2.60 -1.01 -5.87
C LEU A 101 1.63 -0.37 -4.88
N PHE A 102 2.12 0.09 -3.74
CA PHE A 102 1.27 0.69 -2.71
C PHE A 102 1.74 2.08 -2.26
N SER A 103 2.97 2.46 -2.60
CA SER A 103 3.51 3.79 -2.29
C SER A 103 4.45 4.29 -3.39
N ILE A 104 4.42 5.60 -3.64
CA ILE A 104 5.33 6.29 -4.56
C ILE A 104 5.90 7.49 -3.81
N GLU A 105 7.22 7.50 -3.60
CA GLU A 105 7.93 8.60 -2.96
C GLU A 105 8.84 9.31 -3.95
N TRP A 106 9.00 10.63 -3.79
CA TRP A 106 9.87 11.46 -4.63
C TRP A 106 9.64 11.28 -6.13
N GLU A 107 8.41 10.93 -6.51
CA GLU A 107 7.93 10.65 -7.88
C GLU A 107 8.61 9.46 -8.58
N THR A 108 9.76 8.98 -8.08
CA THR A 108 10.66 8.04 -8.77
C THR A 108 11.01 6.80 -7.96
N LYS A 109 10.55 6.72 -6.70
CA LYS A 109 10.75 5.57 -5.81
C LYS A 109 9.43 4.83 -5.61
N TYR A 110 9.37 3.62 -6.16
CA TYR A 110 8.17 2.81 -6.25
C TYR A 110 8.26 1.72 -5.20
N TYR A 111 7.46 1.80 -4.14
CA TYR A 111 7.45 0.84 -3.04
C TYR A 111 6.33 -0.16 -3.22
N PHE A 112 6.69 -1.44 -3.27
CA PHE A 112 5.80 -2.52 -3.64
C PHE A 112 6.09 -3.81 -2.87
N MET A 113 5.16 -4.75 -2.92
CA MET A 113 5.30 -6.09 -2.34
C MET A 113 5.07 -7.16 -3.40
N PHE A 114 5.69 -8.33 -3.23
CA PHE A 114 5.40 -9.52 -4.03
C PHE A 114 4.34 -10.38 -3.35
N THR A 115 3.07 -10.06 -3.61
CA THR A 115 1.94 -10.65 -2.86
C THR A 115 1.78 -12.16 -3.05
N GLY A 116 2.23 -12.68 -4.20
CA GLY A 116 2.24 -14.11 -4.52
C GLY A 116 3.50 -14.85 -4.08
N GLY A 117 4.45 -14.17 -3.43
CA GLY A 117 5.70 -14.76 -2.94
C GLY A 117 5.54 -15.55 -1.63
N ASP A 118 6.65 -16.15 -1.20
CA ASP A 118 6.76 -16.88 0.08
C ASP A 118 6.72 -15.93 1.29
N ASP A 119 7.24 -14.71 1.12
CA ASP A 119 7.19 -13.64 2.12
C ASP A 119 6.41 -12.44 1.59
N PRO A 120 5.06 -12.45 1.71
CA PRO A 120 4.20 -11.45 1.10
C PRO A 120 4.24 -10.08 1.78
N ASP A 121 4.81 -10.00 3.00
CA ASP A 121 4.94 -8.74 3.75
C ASP A 121 6.28 -8.04 3.52
N SER A 122 7.23 -8.66 2.79
CA SER A 122 8.50 -8.01 2.44
C SER A 122 8.31 -6.85 1.47
N VAL A 123 8.91 -5.69 1.79
CA VAL A 123 8.83 -4.46 0.99
C VAL A 123 10.07 -4.30 0.13
N PHE A 124 9.83 -4.00 -1.15
CA PHE A 124 10.84 -3.70 -2.16
C PHE A 124 10.69 -2.28 -2.66
N CYS A 125 11.79 -1.70 -3.12
CA CYS A 125 11.82 -0.39 -3.77
C CYS A 125 12.40 -0.54 -5.17
N PHE A 126 11.65 -0.11 -6.18
CA PHE A 126 12.13 0.10 -7.53
C PHE A 126 12.48 1.58 -7.72
N ASP A 127 13.72 1.84 -8.14
CA ASP A 127 14.20 3.16 -8.48
C ASP A 127 14.12 3.36 -10.00
N GLU A 128 13.12 4.12 -10.44
CA GLU A 128 12.87 4.38 -11.86
C GLU A 128 14.09 5.01 -12.54
N ASN A 129 14.80 5.92 -11.86
CA ASN A 129 15.98 6.57 -12.43
C ASN A 129 17.15 5.61 -12.65
N ALA A 130 17.30 4.62 -11.76
CA ALA A 130 18.38 3.65 -11.82
C ALA A 130 17.99 2.38 -12.58
N GLY A 131 16.71 2.15 -12.83
CA GLY A 131 16.18 0.91 -13.41
C GLY A 131 16.51 -0.33 -12.57
N SER A 132 16.55 -0.20 -11.24
CA SER A 132 16.95 -1.30 -10.35
C SER A 132 16.06 -1.45 -9.13
N ILE A 133 15.97 -2.68 -8.61
CA ILE A 133 15.22 -3.03 -7.41
C ILE A 133 16.18 -3.21 -6.25
N THR A 134 15.77 -2.74 -5.07
CA THR A 134 16.43 -3.00 -3.80
C THR A 134 15.42 -3.61 -2.83
N GLU A 135 15.80 -4.71 -2.17
CA GLU A 135 15.08 -5.22 -1.00
C GLU A 135 15.33 -4.27 0.17
N THR A 136 14.27 -3.74 0.76
CA THR A 136 14.41 -2.68 1.78
C THR A 136 14.87 -3.23 3.13
N GLY A 137 14.72 -4.54 3.35
CA GLY A 137 14.88 -5.19 4.65
C GLY A 137 13.79 -4.84 5.66
N SER A 138 12.70 -4.19 5.22
CA SER A 138 11.54 -3.86 6.04
C SER A 138 10.33 -4.69 5.64
N THR A 139 9.52 -5.04 6.62
CA THR A 139 8.15 -5.54 6.42
C THR A 139 7.19 -4.40 6.10
N PHE A 140 6.01 -4.74 5.56
CA PHE A 140 4.95 -3.79 5.28
C PHE A 140 4.51 -3.05 6.54
N LEU A 141 4.37 -3.76 7.66
CA LEU A 141 4.05 -3.17 8.96
C LEU A 141 5.10 -2.13 9.39
N GLU A 142 6.38 -2.47 9.31
CA GLU A 142 7.48 -1.56 9.67
C GLU A 142 7.52 -0.33 8.74
N TYR A 143 7.31 -0.53 7.44
CA TYR A 143 7.22 0.57 6.48
C TYR A 143 6.09 1.55 6.85
N ILE A 144 4.88 1.04 7.14
CA ILE A 144 3.77 1.88 7.58
C ILE A 144 4.09 2.57 8.93
N GLN A 145 4.74 1.88 9.88
CA GLN A 145 5.18 2.49 11.14
C GLN A 145 6.18 3.63 10.93
N ILE A 146 7.10 3.51 9.98
CA ILE A 146 8.04 4.58 9.60
C ILE A 146 7.27 5.77 9.02
N LEU A 147 6.32 5.53 8.11
CA LEU A 147 5.48 6.58 7.53
C LEU A 147 4.60 7.29 8.57
N VAL A 148 4.02 6.55 9.50
CA VAL A 148 3.29 7.14 10.62
C VAL A 148 4.25 8.03 11.38
N ASN A 149 5.42 7.53 11.81
CA ASN A 149 6.37 8.29 12.61
C ASN A 149 6.88 9.56 11.90
N SER A 150 7.16 9.52 10.59
CA SER A 150 7.57 10.70 9.80
C SER A 150 6.44 11.72 9.65
N SER A 151 5.18 11.26 9.62
CA SER A 151 3.99 12.12 9.60
C SER A 151 3.71 12.83 10.94
N ARG A 152 4.49 12.56 12.01
CA ARG A 152 4.31 13.17 13.36
C ARG A 152 4.25 14.70 13.32
N GLU A 153 5.02 15.32 12.43
CA GLU A 153 5.15 16.77 12.35
C GLU A 153 4.04 17.42 11.51
N ARG A 154 3.24 16.62 10.80
CA ARG A 154 2.23 17.06 9.82
C ARG A 154 0.84 16.46 10.04
N ALA A 155 0.61 15.78 11.17
CA ALA A 155 -0.67 15.17 11.48
C ALA A 155 -1.77 16.24 11.41
N SER A 156 -2.62 16.12 10.39
CA SER A 156 -3.79 16.97 10.21
C SER A 156 -5.02 16.13 10.51
N ASP A 157 -6.10 16.73 10.99
CA ASP A 157 -7.40 16.05 11.21
C ASP A 157 -8.06 15.55 9.90
N VAL A 158 -7.33 15.66 8.78
CA VAL A 158 -7.73 15.25 7.44
C VAL A 158 -7.55 13.75 7.31
N ILE A 159 -8.65 13.07 7.03
CA ILE A 159 -8.64 11.65 6.68
C ILE A 159 -8.72 11.58 5.17
N CYS A 160 -7.63 11.13 4.57
CA CYS A 160 -7.60 10.84 3.14
C CYS A 160 -8.32 9.51 2.91
N GLN A 161 -9.08 9.43 1.82
CA GLN A 161 -9.84 8.25 1.44
C GLN A 161 -9.54 7.90 -0.01
N GLY A 162 -9.50 6.61 -0.30
CA GLY A 162 -9.36 6.10 -1.66
C GLY A 162 -10.13 4.80 -1.84
N GLU A 163 -10.20 4.36 -3.10
CA GLU A 163 -11.06 3.27 -3.51
C GLU A 163 -10.39 2.45 -4.61
N LEU A 164 -10.40 1.12 -4.44
CA LEU A 164 -9.81 0.17 -5.37
C LEU A 164 -10.86 -0.63 -6.17
N LEU A 165 -12.16 -0.52 -5.83
CA LEU A 165 -13.22 -1.32 -6.46
C LEU A 165 -14.34 -0.53 -7.16
N ARG A 166 -14.67 0.66 -6.68
CA ARG A 166 -15.84 1.42 -7.13
C ARG A 166 -15.40 2.72 -7.83
N CYS A 167 -15.98 2.98 -9.02
CA CYS A 167 -15.88 4.29 -9.68
C CYS A 167 -17.04 5.19 -9.26
#